data_AF-A0A9X3F5I7-F1
#
_entry.id   AF-A0A9X3F5I7-F1
#
_cell.length_a   1.000
_cell.length_b   1.000
_cell.length_c   1.000
_cell.angle_alpha   90.00
_cell.angle_beta   90.00
_cell.angle_gamma   90.00
#
_symmetry.space_group_name_H-M   'P 1'
#
loop_
_entity.id
_entity.type
_entity.pdbx_description
1 polymer ?
#
loop_
_entity_poly.entity_id
_entity_poly.type
_entity_poly.pdbx_seq_one_letter_code
_entity_poly.pdbx_strand_id
1 'polypeptide(L)' 'MNFEDYLNRLKNSFATKRDELCRVLGNMPHVTFRYKVRNNSFSPLEQEKIAETLKEDIKVLFPTAKKTA' A
#
# COMPACT_ATOMS: atom_id res chain seq x y z
N MET A 1 9.77 -7.84 2.32
CA MET A 1 8.50 -8.11 1.60
C MET A 1 8.06 -6.78 1.03
N ASN A 2 7.67 -6.70 -0.25
CA ASN A 2 7.18 -5.45 -0.82
C ASN A 2 5.67 -5.30 -0.58
N PHE A 3 5.12 -4.11 -0.80
CA PHE A 3 3.70 -3.83 -0.54
C PHE A 3 2.77 -4.74 -1.36
N GLU A 4 3.11 -5.06 -2.61
CA GLU A 4 2.35 -5.96 -3.47
C GLU A 4 2.28 -7.38 -2.90
N ASP A 5 3.38 -7.90 -2.37
CA ASP A 5 3.43 -9.21 -1.71
C ASP A 5 2.54 -9.25 -0.46
N TYR A 6 2.51 -8.16 0.32
CA TYR A 6 1.62 -8.05 1.48
C TYR A 6 0.16 -8.15 1.06
N LEU A 7 -0.23 -7.39 0.03
CA LEU A 7 -1.57 -7.42 -0.54
C LEU A 7 -1.93 -8.81 -1.09
N ASN A 8 -0.98 -9.50 -1.73
CA ASN A 8 -1.15 -10.87 -2.23
C ASN A 8 -1.30 -11.92 -1.10
N ARG A 9 -0.80 -11.66 0.12
CA ARG A 9 -1.06 -12.52 1.28
C ARG A 9 -2.48 -12.35 1.82
N LEU A 10 -3.08 -11.18 1.63
CA LEU A 10 -4.43 -10.86 2.06
C LEU A 10 -5.52 -11.43 1.15
N LYS A 11 -5.25 -12.45 0.29
CA LYS A 11 -6.15 -12.99 -0.76
C LYS A 11 -7.65 -12.99 -0.47
N ASN A 12 -8.08 -13.35 0.75
CA ASN A 12 -9.50 -13.40 1.13
C ASN A 12 -10.11 -12.05 1.57
N SER A 13 -9.28 -11.08 1.94
CA SER A 13 -9.69 -9.73 2.39
C SER A 13 -9.22 -8.61 1.46
N PHE A 14 -8.47 -8.96 0.40
CA PHE A 14 -7.82 -7.99 -0.47
C PHE A 14 -8.82 -7.09 -1.19
N ALA A 15 -9.92 -7.63 -1.71
CA ALA A 15 -10.93 -6.83 -2.41
C ALA A 15 -11.53 -5.75 -1.50
N THR A 16 -11.94 -6.12 -0.28
CA THR A 16 -12.49 -5.20 0.71
C THR A 16 -11.46 -4.16 1.16
N LYS A 17 -10.23 -4.59 1.49
CA LYS A 17 -9.17 -3.68 1.90
C LYS A 17 -8.74 -2.75 0.77
N ARG A 18 -8.71 -3.22 -0.48
CA ARG A 18 -8.40 -2.39 -1.65
C ARG A 18 -9.42 -1.27 -1.80
N ASP A 19 -10.70 -1.55 -1.65
CA ASP A 19 -11.76 -0.55 -1.81
C ASP A 19 -11.70 0.49 -0.67
N GLU A 20 -11.41 0.05 0.55
CA GLU A 20 -11.15 0.92 1.70
C GLU A 20 -9.92 1.82 1.46
N LEU A 21 -8.81 1.25 1.00
CA LEU A 21 -7.59 1.98 0.63
C LEU A 21 -7.85 3.02 -0.47
N CYS A 22 -8.63 2.67 -1.50
CA CYS A 22 -9.00 3.60 -2.56
C CYS A 22 -9.80 4.80 -2.01
N ARG A 23 -10.69 4.56 -1.03
CA ARG A 23 -11.47 5.62 -0.38
C ARG A 23 -10.61 6.58 0.44
N VAL A 24 -9.75 6.06 1.32
CA VAL A 24 -8.89 6.92 2.19
C VAL A 24 -7.83 7.68 1.39
N LEU A 25 -7.46 7.18 0.21
CA LEU A 25 -6.59 7.84 -0.75
C LEU A 25 -7.33 8.82 -1.68
N GLY A 26 -8.52 9.28 -1.28
CA GLY A 26 -9.29 10.30 -2.01
C GLY A 26 -10.08 9.75 -3.18
N ASN A 27 -10.74 8.60 -3.02
CA ASN A 27 -11.45 7.89 -4.08
C ASN A 27 -10.57 7.61 -5.31
N MET A 28 -9.34 7.17 -5.05
CA MET A 28 -8.37 6.88 -6.09
C MET A 28 -8.89 5.79 -7.04
N PRO A 29 -8.84 5.99 -8.37
CA PRO A 29 -9.21 4.96 -9.32
C PRO A 29 -8.39 3.69 -9.15
N HIS A 30 -9.02 2.51 -9.25
CA HIS A 30 -8.33 1.22 -9.09
C HIS A 30 -7.13 1.05 -10.02
N VAL A 31 -7.20 1.58 -11.24
CA VAL A 31 -6.10 1.54 -12.21
C VAL A 31 -4.87 2.31 -11.69
N THR A 32 -5.09 3.49 -11.12
CA THR A 32 -4.05 4.32 -10.51
C THR A 32 -3.49 3.67 -9.26
N PHE A 33 -4.35 3.12 -8.40
CA PHE A 33 -3.93 2.39 -7.21
C PHE A 33 -3.03 1.20 -7.58
N ARG A 34 -3.46 0.38 -8.56
CA ARG A 34 -2.68 -0.77 -9.03
C ARG A 34 -1.31 -0.35 -9.58
N TYR A 35 -1.26 0.74 -10.35
CA TYR A 35 -0.02 1.30 -10.85
C TYR A 35 0.92 1.72 -9.70
N LYS A 36 0.39 2.45 -8.70
CA LYS A 36 1.17 2.88 -7.54
C LYS A 36 1.69 1.71 -6.69
N VAL A 37 0.87 0.66 -6.50
CA VAL A 37 1.29 -0.57 -5.82
C VAL A 37 2.48 -1.20 -6.52
N ARG A 38 2.37 -1.45 -7.84
CA ARG A 38 3.41 -2.13 -8.62
C ARG A 38 4.73 -1.34 -8.66
N ASN A 39 4.64 -0.01 -8.73
CA ASN A 39 5.80 0.87 -8.82
C ASN A 39 6.27 1.40 -7.45
N ASN A 40 5.60 1.02 -6.37
CA ASN A 40 5.83 1.54 -5.02
C ASN A 40 5.91 3.08 -4.95
N SER A 41 5.04 3.77 -5.70
CA SER A 41 5.09 5.22 -5.93
C SER A 41 4.09 6.02 -5.10
N PHE A 42 3.82 5.53 -3.89
CA PHE A 42 3.02 6.26 -2.89
C PHE A 42 3.87 7.36 -2.25
N SER A 43 3.29 8.55 -2.08
CA SER A 43 3.91 9.63 -1.30
C SER A 43 3.98 9.25 0.19
N PRO A 44 4.84 9.90 1.00
CA PRO A 44 4.93 9.60 2.43
C PRO A 44 3.57 9.66 3.15
N LEU A 45 2.75 10.67 2.85
CA LEU A 45 1.40 10.82 3.42
C LEU A 45 0.45 9.70 2.97
N GLU A 46 0.54 9.25 1.72
CA GLU A 46 -0.25 8.11 1.25
C GLU A 46 0.20 6.82 1.95
N GLN A 47 1.51 6.63 2.15
CA GLN A 47 2.05 5.47 2.86
C GLN A 47 1.60 5.41 4.32
N GLU A 48 1.57 6.55 5.01
CA GLU A 48 1.03 6.66 6.38
C GLU A 48 -0.44 6.26 6.45
N LYS A 49 -1.29 6.82 5.56
CA LYS A 49 -2.72 6.46 5.49
C LYS A 49 -2.94 4.98 5.21
N ILE A 50 -2.12 4.40 4.33
CA ILE A 50 -2.18 2.97 4.01
C ILE A 50 -1.81 2.15 5.25
N ALA A 51 -0.73 2.50 5.95
CA ALA A 51 -0.28 1.83 7.17
C ALA A 51 -1.35 1.88 8.27
N GLU A 52 -1.94 3.05 8.50
CA GLU A 52 -3.05 3.24 9.45
C GLU A 52 -4.27 2.38 9.10
N THR A 53 -4.69 2.38 7.83
CA THR A 53 -5.85 1.61 7.35
C THR A 53 -5.61 0.11 7.49
N LEU A 54 -4.40 -0.35 7.18
CA LEU A 54 -4.04 -1.76 7.29
C LEU A 54 -3.71 -2.19 8.72
N LYS A 55 -3.57 -1.24 9.65
CA LYS A 55 -3.08 -1.43 11.02
C LYS A 55 -1.74 -2.17 11.04
N GLU A 56 -0.83 -1.73 10.17
CA GLU A 56 0.45 -2.38 9.93
C GLU A 56 1.58 -1.34 9.99
N ASP A 57 2.79 -1.76 10.36
CA ASP A 57 3.94 -0.85 10.38
C ASP A 57 4.30 -0.41 8.95
N ILE A 58 4.43 0.91 8.76
CA ILE A 58 4.84 1.52 7.49
C ILE A 58 6.16 0.93 6.97
N LYS A 59 7.09 0.55 7.85
CA LYS A 59 8.39 -0.07 7.49
C LYS A 59 8.24 -1.51 6.99
N VAL A 60 7.16 -2.20 7.36
CA VAL A 60 6.84 -3.54 6.87
C VAL A 60 6.25 -3.46 5.46
N LEU A 61 5.38 -2.47 5.23
CA LEU A 61 4.72 -2.24 3.94
C LEU A 61 5.64 -1.58 2.91
N PHE A 62 6.38 -0.57 3.35
CA PHE A 62 7.26 0.29 2.57
C PHE A 62 8.68 0.27 3.16
N PRO A 63 9.38 -0.88 3.10
CA PRO A 63 10.74 -0.95 3.60
C PRO A 63 11.61 0.05 2.83
N THR A 64 12.25 0.97 3.55
CA THR A 64 13.25 1.85 2.95
C THR A 64 14.35 0.96 2.37
N ALA A 65 14.66 1.13 1.09
CA ALA A 65 15.84 0.51 0.53
C ALA A 65 17.02 0.93 1.41
N LYS A 66 17.70 -0.02 2.06
CA LYS A 66 18.96 0.26 2.73
C LYS A 66 19.84 0.95 1.70
N LYS A 67 20.21 2.21 1.96
CA LYS A 67 21.37 2.80 1.30
C LYS A 67 22.55 1.88 1.61
N THR A 68 22.93 1.04 0.67
CA THR A 68 24.29 0.51 0.61
C THR A 68 25.16 1.62 0.06
N ALA A 69 25.76 2.39 0.96
CA ALA A 69 27.03 3.13 0.86
C ALA A 69 27.03 4.25 1.90
#